data_AF-G4ZWF1-F1
#
_entry.id   AF-G4ZWF1-F1
#
_cell.length_a   1.000
_cell.length_b   1.000
_cell.length_c   1.000
_cell.angle_alpha   90.00
_cell.angle_beta   90.00
_cell.angle_gamma   90.00
#
_symmetry.space_group_name_H-M   'P 1'
#
loop_
_entity.id
_entity.type
_entity.pdbx_description
1 polymer ?
#
loop_
_entity_poly.entity_id
_entity_poly.type
_entity_poly.pdbx_seq_one_letter_code
_entity_poly.pdbx_strand_id
1 'polypeptide(L)'
;MNRRTSAALREDIDAPPVQQPSKKVAPDVVKLSYWGFALWWLIILGVHVVTSVYNALYAYCYWKLKDASLLVYLEFYHIGLPQEYHSTIAVVHAVMSAVHGVCILLMLGGSLWQLSLAFSPWWDSSIAQINNTAKTNSGNAGTRKSSIITTGVVKIWGRHGFCGVNGAHFYEILIWREVIETTFQTIQAYRMSVLLPRTVLNRFYVFLLAVNCWSSIIVHSVFRKRGEAQKRLACIVCDCILDLVACMGIVLIILLSYAAAYNRETLSFDYEYWWNDEWLARALNDFQMVVVVSWSDLASRSIFSLSLVVATADMKDLLRYLTRDTKRVSQS
;
A
#
# COMPACT_ATOMS: atom_id res chain seq x y z
N MET A 1 -34.52 40.94 66.39
CA MET A 1 -33.46 41.92 66.08
C MET A 1 -32.13 41.35 66.58
N ASN A 2 -31.09 41.03 65.82
CA ASN A 2 -30.93 40.64 64.42
C ASN A 2 -29.55 39.90 64.38
N ARG A 3 -29.54 38.56 64.29
CA ARG A 3 -28.34 37.73 64.05
C ARG A 3 -28.67 36.82 62.86
N ARG A 4 -28.46 37.30 61.63
CA ARG A 4 -28.53 36.50 60.39
C ARG A 4 -28.02 37.32 59.20
N THR A 5 -26.72 37.56 59.17
CA THR A 5 -26.02 38.14 58.00
C THR A 5 -24.60 37.57 57.95
N SER A 6 -24.46 36.26 57.75
CA SER A 6 -23.15 35.64 57.50
C SER A 6 -23.21 34.29 56.77
N ALA A 7 -24.17 34.10 55.85
CA ALA A 7 -24.28 32.82 55.14
C ALA A 7 -24.69 32.91 53.66
N ALA A 8 -24.77 34.11 53.06
CA ALA A 8 -25.28 34.26 51.68
C ALA A 8 -24.26 34.87 50.70
N LEU A 9 -22.96 34.83 51.01
CA LEU A 9 -21.92 35.44 50.14
C LEU A 9 -20.68 34.56 49.96
N ARG A 10 -20.86 33.23 49.95
CA ARG A 10 -19.74 32.28 49.82
C ARG A 10 -20.08 30.99 49.05
N GLU A 11 -21.01 31.05 48.09
CA GLU A 11 -21.38 29.92 47.23
C GLU A 11 -21.32 30.25 45.72
N ASP A 12 -20.35 31.06 45.28
CA ASP A 12 -20.21 31.39 43.84
C ASP A 12 -18.75 31.28 43.32
N ILE A 13 -17.88 30.51 44.00
CA ILE A 13 -16.45 30.37 43.62
C ILE A 13 -16.01 28.93 43.31
N ASP A 14 -16.87 27.91 43.42
CA ASP A 14 -16.49 26.52 43.13
C ASP A 14 -17.44 25.78 42.16
N ALA A 15 -17.82 26.44 41.07
CA ALA A 15 -18.41 25.71 39.94
C ALA A 15 -17.26 25.12 39.08
N PRO A 16 -17.11 23.79 38.98
CA PRO A 16 -16.14 23.20 38.07
C PRO A 16 -16.46 23.61 36.63
N PRO A 17 -15.44 23.81 35.76
CA PRO A 17 -15.68 24.20 34.39
C PRO A 17 -16.57 23.16 33.72
N VAL A 18 -17.70 23.62 33.18
CA VAL A 18 -18.56 22.81 32.31
C VAL A 18 -17.68 22.35 31.14
N GLN A 19 -17.23 21.10 31.19
CA GLN A 19 -16.60 20.43 30.07
C GLN A 19 -17.63 20.43 28.94
N GLN A 20 -17.45 21.32 27.97
CA GLN A 20 -18.08 21.15 26.67
C GLN A 20 -17.76 19.72 26.22
N PRO A 21 -18.75 18.89 25.87
CA PRO A 21 -18.48 17.55 25.38
C PRO A 21 -17.53 17.71 24.19
N SER A 22 -16.33 17.15 24.30
CA SER A 22 -15.37 17.14 23.21
C SER A 22 -16.13 16.70 21.97
N LYS A 23 -16.26 17.57 20.96
CA LYS A 23 -16.80 17.20 19.66
C LYS A 23 -15.97 16.01 19.21
N LYS A 24 -16.50 14.79 19.36
CA LYS A 24 -15.96 13.61 18.72
C LYS A 24 -16.06 13.91 17.23
N VAL A 25 -14.95 14.36 16.65
CA VAL A 25 -14.84 14.61 15.22
C VAL A 25 -15.14 13.26 14.57
N ALA A 26 -16.32 13.15 13.96
CA ALA A 26 -16.68 11.96 13.21
C ALA A 26 -15.59 11.76 12.13
N PRO A 27 -15.11 10.52 11.93
CA PRO A 27 -14.02 10.29 11.00
C PRO A 27 -14.42 10.75 9.60
N ASP A 28 -13.61 11.64 9.01
CA ASP A 28 -13.83 12.14 7.66
C ASP A 28 -13.57 10.98 6.68
N VAL A 29 -14.63 10.47 6.06
CA VAL A 29 -14.61 9.29 5.17
C VAL A 29 -15.16 9.67 3.80
N VAL A 30 -14.59 9.08 2.75
CA VAL A 30 -15.03 9.27 1.37
C VAL A 30 -16.24 8.38 1.11
N LYS A 31 -17.40 9.01 1.00
CA LYS A 31 -18.67 8.36 0.68
C LYS A 31 -18.81 8.17 -0.82
N LEU A 32 -19.06 6.93 -1.26
CA LEU A 32 -19.15 6.57 -2.67
C LEU A 32 -20.50 5.93 -3.03
N SER A 33 -20.87 6.05 -4.31
CA SER A 33 -21.90 5.22 -4.91
C SER A 33 -21.43 3.76 -5.02
N TYR A 34 -22.34 2.84 -5.37
CA TYR A 34 -22.04 1.41 -5.40
C TYR A 34 -20.98 1.12 -6.46
N TRP A 35 -21.18 1.67 -7.65
CA TRP A 35 -20.24 1.55 -8.76
C TRP A 35 -18.89 2.21 -8.46
N GLY A 36 -18.89 3.34 -7.76
CA GLY A 36 -17.64 3.97 -7.32
C GLY A 36 -16.89 3.09 -6.32
N PHE A 37 -17.60 2.51 -5.36
CA PHE A 37 -17.00 1.56 -4.41
C PHE A 37 -16.50 0.29 -5.10
N ALA A 38 -17.26 -0.25 -6.05
CA ALA A 38 -16.88 -1.44 -6.82
C ALA A 38 -15.63 -1.20 -7.65
N LEU A 39 -15.51 -0.02 -8.28
CA LEU A 39 -14.30 0.38 -9.00
C LEU A 39 -13.08 0.40 -8.06
N TRP A 40 -13.19 1.04 -6.89
CA TRP A 40 -12.10 1.06 -5.92
C TRP A 40 -11.75 -0.33 -5.39
N TRP A 41 -12.75 -1.18 -5.19
CA TRP A 41 -12.54 -2.57 -4.82
C TRP A 41 -11.71 -3.32 -5.87
N LEU A 42 -12.04 -3.15 -7.16
CA LEU A 42 -11.28 -3.74 -8.27
C LEU A 42 -9.87 -3.16 -8.39
N ILE A 43 -9.70 -1.85 -8.22
CA ILE A 43 -8.38 -1.20 -8.26
C ILE A 43 -7.48 -1.77 -7.18
N ILE A 44 -7.96 -1.81 -5.93
CA ILE A 44 -7.19 -2.28 -4.79
C ILE A 44 -6.89 -3.78 -4.90
N LEU A 45 -7.85 -4.59 -5.38
CA LEU A 45 -7.60 -5.98 -5.70
C LEU A 45 -6.50 -6.12 -6.75
N GLY A 46 -6.59 -5.33 -7.83
CA GLY A 46 -5.62 -5.30 -8.92
C GLY A 46 -4.20 -5.00 -8.44
N VAL A 47 -4.02 -4.01 -7.55
CA VAL A 47 -2.72 -3.69 -6.94
C VAL A 47 -2.15 -4.91 -6.20
N HIS A 48 -2.95 -5.60 -5.39
CA HIS A 48 -2.48 -6.80 -4.70
C HIS A 48 -2.17 -7.95 -5.66
N VAL A 49 -2.98 -8.16 -6.70
CA VAL A 49 -2.75 -9.22 -7.71
C VAL A 49 -1.46 -8.96 -8.47
N VAL A 50 -1.27 -7.76 -9.03
CA VAL A 50 -0.05 -7.40 -9.78
C VAL A 50 1.18 -7.58 -8.90
N THR A 51 1.14 -7.08 -7.66
CA THR A 51 2.26 -7.18 -6.73
C THR A 51 2.54 -8.63 -6.30
N SER A 52 1.49 -9.42 -6.04
CA SER A 52 1.63 -10.82 -5.65
C SER A 52 2.24 -11.65 -6.78
N VAL A 53 1.75 -11.47 -8.02
CA VAL A 53 2.26 -12.15 -9.21
C VAL A 53 3.70 -11.74 -9.49
N TYR A 54 4.01 -10.43 -9.45
CA TYR A 54 5.38 -9.93 -9.64
C TYR A 54 6.36 -10.60 -8.67
N ASN A 55 6.03 -10.63 -7.39
CA ASN A 55 6.87 -11.26 -6.38
C ASN A 55 6.94 -12.79 -6.54
N ALA A 56 5.83 -13.45 -6.91
CA ALA A 56 5.84 -14.89 -7.18
C ALA A 56 6.76 -15.23 -8.36
N LEU A 57 6.72 -14.44 -9.43
CA LEU A 57 7.61 -14.59 -10.59
C LEU A 57 9.07 -14.37 -10.19
N TYR A 58 9.39 -13.36 -9.37
CA TYR A 58 10.73 -13.18 -8.83
C TYR A 58 11.22 -14.38 -8.03
N ALA A 59 10.37 -14.89 -7.13
CA ALA A 59 10.68 -16.07 -6.33
C ALA A 59 10.93 -17.30 -7.22
N TYR A 60 10.07 -17.51 -8.21
CA TYR A 60 10.21 -18.59 -9.19
C TYR A 60 11.50 -18.46 -10.03
N CYS A 61 11.77 -17.25 -10.55
CA CYS A 61 12.96 -16.97 -11.33
C CYS A 61 14.23 -17.27 -10.52
N TYR A 62 14.34 -16.78 -9.28
CA TYR A 62 15.51 -17.06 -8.43
C TYR A 62 15.61 -18.53 -8.02
N TRP A 63 14.49 -19.22 -7.85
CA TRP A 63 14.48 -20.66 -7.60
C TRP A 63 15.01 -21.45 -8.80
N LYS A 64 14.64 -21.04 -10.02
CA LYS A 64 15.05 -21.68 -11.28
C LYS A 64 16.39 -21.21 -11.83
N LEU A 65 16.89 -20.05 -11.39
CA LEU A 65 18.13 -19.46 -11.89
C LEU A 65 19.33 -20.39 -11.65
N LYS A 66 19.30 -21.18 -10.57
CA LYS A 66 20.35 -22.18 -10.25
C LYS A 66 20.55 -23.23 -11.35
N ASP A 67 19.49 -23.56 -12.07
CA ASP A 67 19.51 -24.56 -13.15
C ASP A 67 19.70 -23.91 -14.53
N ALA A 68 19.78 -22.58 -14.59
CA ALA A 68 19.77 -21.81 -15.82
C ALA A 68 21.19 -21.50 -16.31
N SER A 69 21.45 -21.66 -17.60
CA SER A 69 22.74 -21.29 -18.20
C SER A 69 23.03 -19.79 -18.06
N LEU A 70 21.99 -18.96 -17.91
CA LEU A 70 22.11 -17.54 -17.62
C LEU A 70 22.95 -17.26 -16.36
N LEU A 71 22.88 -18.13 -15.34
CA LEU A 71 23.62 -17.95 -14.10
C LEU A 71 25.13 -17.93 -14.32
N VAL A 72 25.65 -18.79 -15.21
CA VAL A 72 27.08 -18.85 -15.53
C VAL A 72 27.59 -17.50 -16.03
N TYR A 73 26.81 -16.83 -16.88
CA TYR A 73 27.17 -15.50 -17.39
C TYR A 73 27.04 -14.43 -16.31
N LEU A 74 25.98 -14.47 -15.48
CA LEU A 74 25.82 -13.52 -14.38
C LEU A 74 26.98 -13.63 -13.37
N GLU A 75 27.42 -14.84 -13.03
CA GLU A 75 28.56 -15.05 -12.14
C GLU A 75 29.88 -14.61 -12.77
N PHE A 76 30.10 -14.94 -14.04
CA PHE A 76 31.31 -14.55 -14.78
C PHE A 76 31.49 -13.03 -14.82
N TYR A 77 30.39 -12.28 -15.02
CA TYR A 77 30.41 -10.81 -15.06
C TYR A 77 30.14 -10.15 -13.70
N HIS A 78 30.07 -10.92 -12.61
CA HIS A 78 29.77 -10.44 -11.25
C HIS A 78 28.49 -9.59 -11.15
N ILE A 79 27.43 -10.01 -11.86
CA ILE A 79 26.13 -9.35 -11.88
C ILE A 79 25.19 -10.02 -10.87
N GLY A 80 24.78 -9.26 -9.86
CA GLY A 80 23.84 -9.74 -8.83
C GLY A 80 24.53 -10.32 -7.60
N LEU A 81 23.74 -10.65 -6.58
CA LEU A 81 24.23 -11.40 -5.42
C LEU A 81 24.67 -12.82 -5.82
N PRO A 82 25.71 -13.39 -5.20
CA PRO A 82 26.18 -14.75 -5.44
C PRO A 82 25.09 -15.81 -5.25
N GLN A 83 25.25 -16.96 -5.93
CA GLN A 83 24.28 -18.07 -5.93
C GLN A 83 23.88 -18.55 -4.53
N GLU A 84 24.80 -18.49 -3.56
CA GLU A 84 24.54 -18.88 -2.16
C GLU A 84 23.35 -18.15 -1.53
N TYR A 85 23.04 -16.93 -1.99
CA TYR A 85 21.95 -16.11 -1.47
C TYR A 85 20.65 -16.22 -2.29
N HIS A 86 20.64 -16.92 -3.42
CA HIS A 86 19.47 -16.99 -4.30
C HIS A 86 18.26 -17.64 -3.63
N SER A 87 18.48 -18.63 -2.76
CA SER A 87 17.40 -19.22 -1.95
C SER A 87 16.77 -18.17 -1.01
N THR A 88 17.58 -17.35 -0.35
CA THR A 88 17.11 -16.30 0.56
C THR A 88 16.30 -15.27 -0.20
N ILE A 89 16.79 -14.82 -1.36
CA ILE A 89 16.08 -13.88 -2.24
C ILE A 89 14.71 -14.47 -2.66
N ALA A 90 14.70 -15.73 -3.09
CA ALA A 90 13.48 -16.42 -3.50
C ALA A 90 12.46 -16.51 -2.34
N VAL A 91 12.92 -16.86 -1.12
CA VAL A 91 12.07 -16.94 0.07
C VAL A 91 11.50 -15.57 0.43
N VAL A 92 12.30 -14.51 0.41
CA VAL A 92 11.85 -13.15 0.72
C VAL A 92 10.73 -12.71 -0.26
N HIS A 93 10.92 -12.93 -1.56
CA HIS A 93 9.89 -12.66 -2.56
C HIS A 93 8.66 -13.57 -2.42
N ALA A 94 8.83 -14.84 -2.07
CA ALA A 94 7.71 -15.75 -1.80
C ALA A 94 6.87 -15.29 -0.61
N VAL A 95 7.52 -14.84 0.48
CA VAL A 95 6.84 -14.25 1.65
C VAL A 95 6.06 -13.01 1.27
N MET A 96 6.65 -12.08 0.51
CA MET A 96 5.93 -10.89 0.02
C MET A 96 4.74 -11.26 -0.86
N SER A 97 4.91 -12.20 -1.78
CA SER A 97 3.82 -12.70 -2.61
C SER A 97 2.68 -13.26 -1.76
N ALA A 98 3.00 -14.04 -0.73
CA ALA A 98 2.04 -14.61 0.20
C ALA A 98 1.29 -13.54 1.02
N VAL A 99 1.98 -12.48 1.47
CA VAL A 99 1.32 -11.35 2.17
C VAL A 99 0.25 -10.70 1.29
N HIS A 100 0.57 -10.39 0.02
CA HIS A 100 -0.43 -9.86 -0.91
C HIS A 100 -1.51 -10.91 -1.25
N GLY A 101 -1.15 -12.19 -1.34
CA GLY A 101 -2.07 -13.31 -1.51
C GLY A 101 -3.10 -13.39 -0.39
N VAL A 102 -2.69 -13.22 0.87
CA VAL A 102 -3.60 -13.13 2.02
C VAL A 102 -4.56 -11.94 1.87
N CYS A 103 -4.08 -10.77 1.44
CA CYS A 103 -4.96 -9.63 1.18
C CYS A 103 -6.02 -9.93 0.10
N ILE A 104 -5.64 -10.62 -0.98
CA ILE A 104 -6.55 -11.06 -2.05
C ILE A 104 -7.61 -12.00 -1.47
N LEU A 105 -7.19 -13.03 -0.72
CA LEU A 105 -8.09 -14.01 -0.11
C LEU A 105 -9.06 -13.35 0.87
N LEU A 106 -8.61 -12.38 1.66
CA LEU A 106 -9.48 -11.63 2.56
C LEU A 106 -10.53 -10.80 1.81
N MET A 107 -10.15 -10.14 0.71
CA MET A 107 -11.09 -9.36 -0.09
C MET A 107 -12.11 -10.25 -0.81
N LEU A 108 -11.65 -11.33 -1.46
CA LEU A 108 -12.52 -12.27 -2.16
C LEU A 108 -13.40 -13.05 -1.18
N GLY A 109 -12.80 -13.67 -0.16
CA GLY A 109 -13.52 -14.43 0.86
C GLY A 109 -14.48 -13.57 1.66
N GLY A 110 -14.11 -12.33 1.99
CA GLY A 110 -15.01 -11.38 2.64
C GLY A 110 -16.20 -11.00 1.76
N SER A 111 -15.95 -10.76 0.47
CA SER A 111 -17.02 -10.41 -0.47
C SER A 111 -17.99 -11.57 -0.74
N LEU A 112 -17.46 -12.80 -0.83
CA LEU A 112 -18.27 -14.01 -0.96
C LEU A 112 -19.10 -14.27 0.30
N TRP A 113 -18.49 -14.13 1.48
CA TRP A 113 -19.17 -14.35 2.77
C TRP A 113 -20.32 -13.36 2.99
N GLN A 114 -20.12 -12.10 2.61
CA GLN A 114 -21.13 -11.05 2.76
C GLN A 114 -22.09 -10.95 1.56
N LEU A 115 -21.87 -11.74 0.50
CA LEU A 115 -22.59 -11.66 -0.79
C LEU A 115 -22.66 -10.22 -1.35
N SER A 116 -21.66 -9.41 -1.01
CA SER A 116 -21.54 -8.00 -1.34
C SER A 116 -20.07 -7.63 -1.28
N LEU A 117 -19.64 -6.65 -2.10
CA LEU A 117 -18.25 -6.23 -2.12
C LEU A 117 -17.79 -5.74 -0.74
N ALA A 118 -16.76 -6.37 -0.21
CA ALA A 118 -16.19 -6.10 1.09
C ALA A 118 -14.66 -6.22 1.03
N PHE A 119 -13.97 -5.38 1.80
CA PHE A 119 -12.50 -5.40 1.86
C PHE A 119 -11.94 -6.50 2.77
N SER A 120 -12.75 -7.01 3.69
CA SER A 120 -12.42 -8.13 4.58
C SER A 120 -13.71 -8.81 5.09
N PRO A 121 -13.64 -10.05 5.62
CA PRO A 121 -14.82 -10.77 6.12
C PRO A 121 -15.54 -10.07 7.28
N TRP A 122 -14.80 -9.28 8.06
CA TRP A 122 -15.30 -8.50 9.19
C TRP A 122 -15.49 -7.02 8.86
N TRP A 123 -15.55 -6.67 7.57
CA TRP A 123 -15.79 -5.31 7.13
C TRP A 123 -17.17 -4.83 7.59
N ASP A 124 -17.20 -3.84 8.48
CA ASP A 124 -18.43 -3.21 8.95
C ASP A 124 -18.79 -2.06 8.01
N SER A 125 -19.66 -2.33 7.04
CA SER A 125 -19.94 -1.42 5.92
C SER A 125 -20.92 -0.28 6.25
N SER A 126 -21.52 -0.25 7.45
CA SER A 126 -22.73 0.55 7.68
C SER A 126 -22.53 1.75 8.60
N ILE A 127 -22.58 2.96 8.03
CA ILE A 127 -22.83 4.20 8.81
C ILE A 127 -24.17 4.11 9.56
N ALA A 128 -25.11 3.27 9.11
CA ALA A 128 -26.42 3.13 9.75
C ALA A 128 -26.36 2.42 11.13
N GLN A 129 -25.29 1.66 11.44
CA GLN A 129 -25.18 1.01 12.75
C GLN A 129 -24.69 1.95 13.85
N ILE A 130 -23.94 3.00 13.51
CA ILE A 130 -23.45 4.02 14.46
C ILE A 130 -24.63 4.83 15.03
N ASN A 131 -25.67 5.07 14.23
CA ASN A 131 -26.85 5.81 14.69
C ASN A 131 -27.84 4.94 15.49
N ASN A 132 -27.87 3.62 15.27
CA ASN A 132 -28.77 2.71 15.99
C ASN A 132 -28.20 2.23 17.33
N THR A 133 -26.86 2.12 17.46
CA THR A 133 -26.21 1.76 18.74
C THR A 133 -26.30 2.87 19.79
N ALA A 134 -26.52 4.12 19.39
CA ALA A 134 -26.85 5.20 20.33
C ALA A 134 -28.28 5.09 20.91
N LYS A 135 -29.14 4.20 20.38
CA LYS A 135 -30.55 4.06 20.80
C LYS A 135 -30.88 2.76 21.52
N THR A 136 -30.02 1.75 21.52
CA THR A 136 -30.33 0.46 22.17
C THR A 136 -29.22 0.09 23.15
N ASN A 137 -29.35 0.58 24.38
CA ASN A 137 -28.78 -0.10 25.54
C ASN A 137 -29.57 -1.37 25.82
N SER A 138 -28.85 -2.38 26.32
CA SER A 138 -29.33 -3.64 26.93
C SER A 138 -29.50 -4.85 26.01
N GLY A 139 -28.68 -5.88 26.27
CA GLY A 139 -29.02 -7.27 25.97
C GLY A 139 -28.01 -8.03 25.10
N ASN A 140 -27.19 -8.86 25.76
CA ASN A 140 -26.49 -10.04 25.23
C ASN A 140 -25.39 -9.85 24.18
N ALA A 141 -24.18 -9.58 24.68
CA ALA A 141 -22.93 -9.83 23.96
C ALA A 141 -22.65 -11.34 23.88
N GLY A 142 -23.14 -11.98 22.81
CA GLY A 142 -22.74 -13.34 22.44
C GLY A 142 -21.25 -13.40 22.12
N THR A 143 -20.53 -14.21 22.88
CA THR A 143 -19.11 -14.55 22.78
C THR A 143 -18.66 -14.89 21.35
N ARG A 144 -18.03 -13.92 20.67
CA ARG A 144 -17.38 -14.11 19.36
C ARG A 144 -15.98 -14.67 19.60
N LYS A 145 -15.83 -15.99 19.51
CA LYS A 145 -14.53 -16.70 19.57
C LYS A 145 -13.61 -16.20 18.45
N SER A 146 -12.65 -15.31 18.77
CA SER A 146 -11.63 -14.87 17.81
C SER A 146 -10.37 -15.72 17.98
N SER A 147 -10.04 -16.49 16.93
CA SER A 147 -8.79 -17.24 16.79
C SER A 147 -7.57 -16.33 16.90
N ILE A 148 -6.53 -16.86 17.55
CA ILE A 148 -5.22 -16.26 17.93
C ILE A 148 -4.45 -15.61 16.76
N ILE A 149 -4.84 -15.86 15.51
CA ILE A 149 -4.21 -15.29 14.30
C ILE A 149 -4.55 -13.79 14.13
N THR A 150 -5.57 -13.28 14.83
CA THR A 150 -6.08 -11.90 14.68
C THR A 150 -5.31 -10.83 15.44
N THR A 151 -4.41 -11.18 16.36
CA THR A 151 -3.87 -10.21 17.33
C THR A 151 -2.68 -9.40 16.82
N GLY A 152 -1.86 -9.93 15.92
CA GLY A 152 -0.67 -9.21 15.41
C GLY A 152 -1.02 -8.20 14.31
N VAL A 153 -1.75 -8.66 13.29
CA VAL A 153 -2.06 -7.86 12.09
C VAL A 153 -3.04 -6.73 12.43
N VAL A 154 -4.13 -6.98 13.16
CA VAL A 154 -5.13 -5.94 13.50
C VAL A 154 -4.56 -4.89 14.47
N LYS A 155 -3.56 -5.24 15.29
CA LYS A 155 -3.01 -4.34 16.31
C LYS A 155 -2.00 -3.32 15.74
N ILE A 156 -1.29 -3.67 14.66
CA ILE A 156 -0.42 -2.75 13.92
C ILE A 156 -1.22 -1.98 12.85
N TRP A 157 -2.26 -2.61 12.32
CA TRP A 157 -2.96 -2.20 11.10
C TRP A 157 -4.40 -1.70 11.29
N GLY A 158 -4.87 -1.63 12.53
CA GLY A 158 -6.23 -1.19 12.81
C GLY A 158 -6.43 0.29 12.50
N ARG A 159 -7.69 0.69 12.33
CA ARG A 159 -8.15 2.09 12.15
C ARG A 159 -7.64 3.09 13.21
N HIS A 160 -7.18 2.60 14.35
CA HIS A 160 -6.55 3.34 15.47
C HIS A 160 -5.13 2.83 15.81
N GLY A 161 -4.50 2.04 14.94
CA GLY A 161 -3.12 1.57 15.10
C GLY A 161 -2.11 2.68 14.82
N PHE A 162 -0.82 2.38 15.01
CA PHE A 162 0.27 3.36 14.84
C PHE A 162 0.32 3.96 13.42
N CYS A 163 -0.14 3.23 12.39
CA CYS A 163 -0.24 3.70 11.01
C CYS A 163 -1.67 4.06 10.57
N GLY A 164 -2.62 4.23 11.49
CA GLY A 164 -4.03 4.41 11.15
C GLY A 164 -4.37 5.80 10.58
N VAL A 165 -5.19 5.85 9.52
CA VAL A 165 -5.61 7.07 8.80
C VAL A 165 -6.34 8.13 9.65
N ASN A 166 -6.88 7.73 10.81
CA ASN A 166 -7.58 8.62 11.73
C ASN A 166 -6.70 9.10 12.92
N GLY A 167 -5.39 8.82 12.91
CA GLY A 167 -4.47 9.32 13.93
C GLY A 167 -4.25 10.83 13.84
N ALA A 168 -3.99 11.48 14.97
CA ALA A 168 -3.59 12.90 15.02
C ALA A 168 -2.29 13.16 14.21
N HIS A 169 -1.45 12.14 14.08
CA HIS A 169 -0.15 12.17 13.41
C HIS A 169 -0.18 11.66 11.96
N PHE A 170 -1.36 11.63 11.30
CA PHE A 170 -1.48 11.09 9.94
C PHE A 170 -0.49 11.74 8.94
N TYR A 171 -0.38 13.07 8.94
CA TYR A 171 0.57 13.74 8.03
C TYR A 171 2.02 13.48 8.41
N GLU A 172 2.34 13.31 9.71
CA GLU A 172 3.70 13.00 10.14
C GLU A 172 4.13 11.61 9.65
N ILE A 173 3.26 10.60 9.80
CA ILE A 173 3.51 9.24 9.31
C ILE A 173 3.60 9.22 7.79
N LEU A 174 2.71 9.95 7.11
CA LEU A 174 2.72 10.07 5.65
C LEU A 174 4.03 10.72 5.17
N ILE A 175 4.48 11.81 5.81
CA ILE A 175 5.74 12.47 5.48
C ILE A 175 6.92 11.52 5.70
N TRP A 176 6.96 10.78 6.82
CA TRP A 176 8.03 9.81 7.07
C TRP A 176 8.07 8.71 6.01
N ARG A 177 6.91 8.19 5.63
CA ARG A 177 6.77 7.19 4.56
C ARG A 177 7.26 7.75 3.22
N GLU A 178 6.78 8.93 2.83
CA GLU A 178 7.15 9.62 1.59
C GLU A 178 8.66 9.92 1.55
N VAL A 179 9.28 10.33 2.67
CA VAL A 179 10.73 10.55 2.76
C VAL A 179 11.51 9.25 2.56
N ILE A 180 11.10 8.16 3.21
CA ILE A 180 11.75 6.86 3.08
C ILE A 180 11.62 6.35 1.65
N GLU A 181 10.42 6.37 1.07
CA GLU A 181 10.15 5.93 -0.29
C GLU A 181 10.90 6.79 -1.31
N THR A 182 10.84 8.11 -1.19
CA THR A 182 11.59 9.03 -2.07
C THR A 182 13.09 8.82 -1.97
N THR A 183 13.62 8.51 -0.79
CA THR A 183 15.05 8.17 -0.63
C THR A 183 15.41 6.90 -1.40
N PHE A 184 14.62 5.84 -1.26
CA PHE A 184 14.84 4.59 -1.98
C PHE A 184 14.64 4.74 -3.50
N GLN A 185 13.62 5.49 -3.93
CA GLN A 185 13.41 5.84 -5.33
C GLN A 185 14.57 6.71 -5.87
N THR A 186 15.14 7.62 -5.07
CA THR A 186 16.29 8.44 -5.48
C THR A 186 17.56 7.59 -5.65
N ILE A 187 17.80 6.65 -4.73
CA ILE A 187 18.90 5.69 -4.86
C ILE A 187 18.72 4.86 -6.14
N GLN A 188 17.49 4.40 -6.41
CA GLN A 188 17.17 3.69 -7.64
C GLN A 188 17.35 4.60 -8.86
N ALA A 189 16.94 5.87 -8.82
CA ALA A 189 17.15 6.86 -9.89
C ALA A 189 18.63 7.06 -10.20
N TYR A 190 19.46 7.19 -9.17
CA TYR A 190 20.90 7.34 -9.30
C TYR A 190 21.50 6.11 -10.00
N ARG A 191 21.17 4.91 -9.52
CA ARG A 191 21.59 3.66 -10.15
C ARG A 191 21.17 3.61 -11.62
N MET A 192 19.93 4.00 -11.91
CA MET A 192 19.40 4.07 -13.27
C MET A 192 20.16 5.08 -14.14
N SER A 193 20.53 6.24 -13.60
CA SER A 193 21.28 7.26 -14.35
C SER A 193 22.70 6.85 -14.70
N VAL A 194 23.34 6.02 -13.87
CA VAL A 194 24.69 5.51 -14.09
C VAL A 194 24.69 4.30 -15.01
N LEU A 195 23.69 3.41 -14.85
CA LEU A 195 23.70 2.09 -15.49
C LEU A 195 22.84 2.03 -16.75
N LEU A 196 21.71 2.73 -16.86
CA LEU A 196 20.87 2.61 -18.06
C LEU A 196 21.45 3.36 -19.26
N PRO A 197 21.80 2.67 -20.36
CA PRO A 197 22.14 3.34 -21.61
C PRO A 197 20.89 3.97 -22.28
N ARG A 198 19.69 3.53 -21.89
CA ARG A 198 18.43 4.01 -22.47
C ARG A 198 18.04 5.38 -21.92
N THR A 199 18.38 6.43 -22.66
CA THR A 199 18.11 7.83 -22.29
C THR A 199 16.63 8.12 -22.06
N VAL A 200 15.72 7.50 -22.81
CA VAL A 200 14.26 7.68 -22.63
C VAL A 200 13.79 7.11 -21.30
N LEU A 201 14.22 5.90 -20.94
CA LEU A 201 13.83 5.24 -19.69
C LEU A 201 14.43 5.98 -18.48
N ASN A 202 15.67 6.43 -18.59
CA ASN A 202 16.32 7.26 -17.58
C ASN A 202 15.58 8.60 -17.38
N ARG A 203 15.26 9.32 -18.46
CA ARG A 203 14.48 10.57 -18.39
C ARG A 203 13.08 10.35 -17.79
N PHE A 204 12.43 9.25 -18.15
CA PHE A 204 11.15 8.88 -17.58
C PHE A 204 11.24 8.63 -16.07
N TYR A 205 12.31 8.00 -15.59
CA TYR A 205 12.55 7.81 -14.15
C TYR A 205 12.69 9.16 -13.42
N VAL A 206 13.53 10.05 -13.94
CA VAL A 206 13.73 11.39 -13.36
C VAL A 206 12.41 12.16 -13.32
N PHE A 207 11.60 12.05 -14.37
CA PHE A 207 10.27 12.64 -14.39
C PHE A 207 9.34 12.05 -13.32
N LEU A 208 9.30 10.71 -13.15
CA LEU A 208 8.52 10.07 -12.10
C LEU A 208 8.93 10.56 -10.71
N LEU A 209 10.24 10.67 -10.45
CA LEU A 209 10.75 11.19 -9.18
C LEU A 209 10.31 12.64 -8.94
N ALA A 210 10.40 13.50 -9.96
CA ALA A 210 9.94 14.89 -9.87
C ALA A 210 8.42 14.98 -9.61
N VAL A 211 7.63 14.14 -10.28
CA VAL A 211 6.19 14.05 -10.05
C VAL A 211 5.89 13.56 -8.63
N ASN A 212 6.67 12.61 -8.10
CA ASN A 212 6.48 12.12 -6.73
C ASN A 212 6.68 13.25 -5.71
N CYS A 213 7.79 13.99 -5.83
CA CYS A 213 8.08 15.15 -4.97
C CYS A 213 7.03 16.27 -5.04
N TRP A 214 6.33 16.41 -6.17
CA TRP A 214 5.30 17.43 -6.36
C TRP A 214 3.88 16.90 -6.13
N SER A 215 3.72 15.59 -5.95
CA SER A 215 2.42 14.93 -5.96
C SER A 215 1.51 15.47 -4.85
N SER A 216 2.03 15.56 -3.62
CA SER A 216 1.33 16.09 -2.45
C SER A 216 0.91 17.56 -2.66
N ILE A 217 1.80 18.41 -3.16
CA ILE A 217 1.53 19.83 -3.45
C ILE A 217 0.44 19.98 -4.53
N ILE A 218 0.56 19.22 -5.63
CA ILE A 218 -0.40 19.24 -6.74
C ILE A 218 -1.77 18.78 -6.25
N VAL A 219 -1.83 17.71 -5.46
CA VAL A 219 -3.09 17.21 -4.88
C VAL A 219 -3.72 18.27 -3.99
N HIS A 220 -2.97 18.87 -3.07
CA HIS A 220 -3.51 19.92 -2.19
C HIS A 220 -4.01 21.16 -2.96
N SER A 221 -3.33 21.53 -4.05
CA SER A 221 -3.74 22.63 -4.93
C SER A 221 -5.03 22.31 -5.70
N VAL A 222 -5.07 21.17 -6.39
CA VAL A 222 -6.22 20.77 -7.24
C VAL A 222 -7.46 20.49 -6.40
N PHE A 223 -7.29 19.83 -5.25
CA PHE A 223 -8.38 19.44 -4.35
C PHE A 223 -8.67 20.47 -3.26
N ARG A 224 -8.23 21.73 -3.40
CA ARG A 224 -8.39 22.79 -2.39
C ARG A 224 -9.83 22.94 -1.88
N LYS A 225 -10.82 22.76 -2.76
CA LYS A 225 -12.26 22.88 -2.46
C LYS A 225 -12.93 21.59 -1.95
N ARG A 226 -12.20 20.46 -1.90
CA ARG A 226 -12.72 19.15 -1.49
C ARG A 226 -12.49 18.89 0.00
N GLY A 227 -13.22 17.92 0.55
CA GLY A 227 -13.08 17.48 1.95
C GLY A 227 -11.71 16.86 2.24
N GLU A 228 -11.33 16.79 3.51
CA GLU A 228 -9.98 16.37 3.90
C GLU A 228 -9.74 14.90 3.58
N ALA A 229 -10.73 14.04 3.79
CA ALA A 229 -10.69 12.63 3.42
C ALA A 229 -10.39 12.40 1.92
N GLN A 230 -10.91 13.27 1.06
CA GLN A 230 -10.71 13.16 -0.39
C GLN A 230 -9.29 13.57 -0.80
N LYS A 231 -8.70 14.57 -0.13
CA LYS A 231 -7.31 14.95 -0.32
C LYS A 231 -6.38 13.84 0.12
N ARG A 232 -6.61 13.29 1.32
CA ARG A 232 -5.83 12.16 1.85
C ARG A 232 -5.88 10.95 0.92
N LEU A 233 -7.07 10.56 0.46
CA LEU A 233 -7.23 9.48 -0.50
C LEU A 233 -6.46 9.77 -1.80
N ALA A 234 -6.54 10.99 -2.34
CA ALA A 234 -5.82 11.35 -3.54
C ALA A 234 -4.29 11.30 -3.37
N CYS A 235 -3.75 11.78 -2.23
CA CYS A 235 -2.32 11.68 -1.93
C CYS A 235 -1.88 10.21 -1.89
N ILE A 236 -2.58 9.37 -1.11
CA ILE A 236 -2.22 7.94 -0.96
C ILE A 236 -2.30 7.20 -2.31
N VAL A 237 -3.26 7.57 -3.17
CA VAL A 237 -3.42 6.96 -4.50
C VAL A 237 -2.31 7.40 -5.46
N CYS A 238 -1.99 8.69 -5.51
CA CYS A 238 -0.90 9.20 -6.33
C CYS A 238 0.43 8.55 -5.94
N ASP A 239 0.72 8.54 -4.64
CA ASP A 239 1.88 7.89 -4.04
C ASP A 239 1.96 6.42 -4.45
N CYS A 240 0.91 5.63 -4.19
CA CYS A 240 0.81 4.21 -4.56
C CYS A 240 1.03 3.94 -6.06
N ILE A 241 0.50 4.79 -6.95
CA ILE A 241 0.68 4.62 -8.40
C ILE A 241 2.14 4.88 -8.79
N LEU A 242 2.72 5.98 -8.31
CA LEU A 242 4.10 6.36 -8.63
C LEU A 242 5.07 5.31 -8.13
N ASP A 243 4.84 4.84 -6.91
CA ASP A 243 5.51 3.71 -6.31
C ASP A 243 5.46 2.47 -7.22
N LEU A 244 4.26 2.01 -7.59
CA LEU A 244 4.08 0.79 -8.39
C LEU A 244 4.80 0.87 -9.75
N VAL A 245 4.70 2.02 -10.42
CA VAL A 245 5.38 2.26 -11.69
C VAL A 245 6.90 2.30 -11.50
N ALA A 246 7.39 3.00 -10.47
CA ALA A 246 8.81 3.17 -10.20
C ALA A 246 9.52 1.85 -9.89
N CYS A 247 8.92 1.02 -9.03
CA CYS A 247 9.58 -0.19 -8.55
C CYS A 247 9.29 -1.45 -9.36
N MET A 248 8.09 -1.59 -9.95
CA MET A 248 7.73 -2.78 -10.74
C MET A 248 7.63 -2.47 -12.23
N GLY A 249 6.98 -1.37 -12.59
CA GLY A 249 6.71 -1.02 -13.99
C GLY A 249 7.98 -0.97 -14.83
N ILE A 250 9.04 -0.34 -14.33
CA ILE A 250 10.29 -0.21 -15.06
C ILE A 250 11.03 -1.54 -15.23
N VAL A 251 11.11 -2.33 -14.16
CA VAL A 251 11.73 -3.67 -14.21
C VAL A 251 11.00 -4.55 -15.24
N LEU A 252 9.66 -4.49 -15.26
CA LEU A 252 8.85 -5.21 -16.24
C LEU A 252 9.10 -4.73 -17.67
N ILE A 253 9.20 -3.42 -17.90
CA ILE A 253 9.54 -2.85 -19.22
C ILE A 253 10.89 -3.38 -19.71
N ILE A 254 11.90 -3.44 -18.83
CA ILE A 254 13.22 -3.98 -19.17
C ILE A 254 13.08 -5.47 -19.52
N LEU A 255 12.49 -6.29 -18.65
CA LEU A 255 12.29 -7.73 -18.88
C LEU A 255 11.57 -8.03 -20.19
N LEU A 256 10.48 -7.32 -20.47
CA LEU A 256 9.71 -7.51 -21.70
C LEU A 256 10.52 -7.19 -22.95
N SER A 257 11.49 -6.28 -22.87
CA SER A 257 12.37 -5.98 -24.00
C SER A 257 13.36 -7.10 -24.33
N TYR A 258 13.61 -8.02 -23.40
CA TYR A 258 14.45 -9.21 -23.60
C TYR A 258 13.64 -10.49 -23.84
N ALA A 259 12.32 -10.47 -23.63
CA ALA A 259 11.47 -11.66 -23.67
C ALA A 259 11.47 -12.39 -25.03
N ALA A 260 11.62 -11.66 -26.14
CA ALA A 260 11.67 -12.24 -27.48
C ALA A 260 13.02 -12.90 -27.81
N ALA A 261 14.11 -12.45 -27.18
CA ALA A 261 15.46 -12.99 -27.38
C ALA A 261 15.80 -14.10 -26.37
N TYR A 262 14.98 -14.29 -25.35
CA TYR A 262 15.21 -15.28 -24.30
C TYR A 262 14.83 -16.68 -24.76
N ASN A 263 15.81 -17.58 -24.81
CA ASN A 263 15.62 -18.97 -25.17
C ASN A 263 15.20 -19.79 -23.94
N ARG A 264 13.98 -20.34 -24.00
CA ARG A 264 13.39 -21.10 -22.89
C ARG A 264 13.94 -22.51 -22.73
N GLU A 265 14.56 -23.07 -23.78
CA GLU A 265 15.13 -24.41 -23.74
C GLU A 265 16.47 -24.40 -23.00
N THR A 266 17.32 -23.40 -23.28
CA THR A 266 18.63 -23.24 -22.64
C THR A 266 18.60 -22.39 -21.37
N LEU A 267 17.44 -21.78 -21.07
CA LEU A 267 17.23 -20.81 -19.99
C LEU A 267 18.28 -19.69 -20.00
N SER A 268 18.59 -19.18 -21.20
CA SER A 268 19.56 -18.11 -21.43
C SER A 268 19.31 -17.43 -22.78
N PHE A 269 20.22 -16.55 -23.18
CA PHE A 269 20.26 -15.97 -24.53
C PHE A 269 21.20 -16.79 -25.42
N ASP A 270 20.92 -16.81 -26.72
CA ASP A 270 21.74 -17.53 -27.68
C ASP A 270 23.17 -16.96 -27.74
N TYR A 271 24.12 -17.81 -28.12
CA TYR A 271 25.55 -17.48 -28.13
C TYR A 271 25.89 -16.23 -28.96
N GLU A 272 25.15 -16.00 -30.06
CA GLU A 272 25.33 -14.82 -30.92
C GLU A 272 25.10 -13.48 -30.18
N TYR A 273 24.18 -13.45 -29.21
CA TYR A 273 23.93 -12.26 -28.39
C TYR A 273 25.07 -11.99 -27.41
N TRP A 274 25.59 -13.04 -26.78
CA TRP A 274 26.71 -12.91 -25.82
C TRP A 274 28.01 -12.47 -26.48
N TRP A 275 28.19 -12.73 -27.78
CA TRP A 275 29.37 -12.31 -28.54
C TRP A 275 29.25 -10.93 -29.19
N ASN A 276 28.09 -10.29 -29.06
CA ASN A 276 27.85 -8.93 -29.54
C ASN A 276 28.16 -7.94 -28.41
N ASP A 277 29.29 -7.24 -28.50
CA ASP A 277 29.76 -6.31 -27.45
C ASP A 277 28.74 -5.22 -27.10
N GLU A 278 28.03 -4.67 -28.10
CA GLU A 278 27.03 -3.62 -27.88
C GLU A 278 25.81 -4.16 -27.12
N TRP A 279 25.31 -5.32 -27.54
CA TRP A 279 24.19 -5.98 -26.88
C TRP A 279 24.57 -6.42 -25.48
N LEU A 280 25.75 -7.02 -25.31
CA LEU A 280 26.27 -7.50 -24.04
C LEU A 280 26.41 -6.37 -23.03
N ALA A 281 27.07 -5.28 -23.40
CA ALA A 281 27.25 -4.12 -22.52
C ALA A 281 25.90 -3.53 -22.08
N ARG A 282 24.92 -3.49 -22.99
CA ARG A 282 23.55 -3.05 -22.70
C ARG A 282 22.82 -4.02 -21.76
N ALA A 283 22.90 -5.33 -22.04
CA ALA A 283 22.22 -6.36 -21.29
C ALA A 283 22.76 -6.47 -19.85
N LEU A 284 24.08 -6.43 -19.64
CA LEU A 284 24.66 -6.48 -18.30
C LEU A 284 24.21 -5.31 -17.43
N ASN A 285 24.19 -4.11 -18.00
CA ASN A 285 23.69 -2.91 -17.32
C ASN A 285 22.19 -3.00 -16.99
N ASP A 286 21.37 -3.45 -17.95
CA ASP A 286 19.94 -3.65 -17.76
C ASP A 286 19.67 -4.78 -16.72
N PHE A 287 20.47 -5.85 -16.70
CA PHE A 287 20.33 -6.95 -15.75
C PHE A 287 20.62 -6.52 -14.32
N GLN A 288 21.56 -5.60 -14.07
CA GLN A 288 21.77 -5.03 -12.74
C GLN A 288 20.52 -4.33 -12.17
N MET A 289 19.56 -3.95 -13.01
CA MET A 289 18.28 -3.41 -12.56
C MET A 289 17.24 -4.48 -12.27
N VAL A 290 17.33 -5.61 -12.96
CA VAL A 290 16.42 -6.74 -12.79
C VAL A 290 16.86 -7.59 -11.60
N VAL A 291 18.10 -8.08 -11.61
CA VAL A 291 18.62 -8.92 -10.53
C VAL A 291 18.85 -8.09 -9.28
N VAL A 292 18.69 -8.74 -8.14
CA VAL A 292 19.05 -8.22 -6.82
C VAL A 292 20.58 -8.16 -6.74
N VAL A 293 21.12 -6.94 -6.70
CA VAL A 293 22.57 -6.70 -6.67
C VAL A 293 23.15 -6.60 -5.26
N SER A 294 22.32 -6.34 -4.26
CA SER A 294 22.75 -6.17 -2.87
C SER A 294 21.61 -6.46 -1.89
N TRP A 295 21.95 -6.64 -0.61
CA TRP A 295 20.98 -6.74 0.47
C TRP A 295 20.14 -5.48 0.64
N SER A 296 20.72 -4.31 0.39
CA SER A 296 19.98 -3.05 0.42
C SER A 296 18.95 -2.95 -0.72
N ASP A 297 19.26 -3.49 -1.91
CA ASP A 297 18.31 -3.58 -3.02
C ASP A 297 17.17 -4.55 -2.69
N LEU A 298 17.47 -5.71 -2.08
CA LEU A 298 16.43 -6.63 -1.60
C LEU A 298 15.54 -5.97 -0.54
N ALA A 299 16.15 -5.24 0.40
CA ALA A 299 15.44 -4.53 1.45
C ALA A 299 14.54 -3.42 0.87
N SER A 300 15.03 -2.61 -0.07
CA SER A 300 14.23 -1.55 -0.70
C SER A 300 13.02 -2.10 -1.45
N ARG A 301 13.21 -3.20 -2.22
CA ARG A 301 12.11 -3.90 -2.89
C ARG A 301 11.09 -4.47 -1.90
N SER A 302 11.56 -4.87 -0.71
CA SER A 302 10.69 -5.39 0.35
C SER A 302 9.89 -4.31 1.04
N ILE A 303 10.54 -3.21 1.41
CA ILE A 303 9.90 -2.02 1.99
C ILE A 303 8.83 -1.51 1.03
N PHE A 304 9.16 -1.44 -0.26
CA PHE A 304 8.23 -1.06 -1.31
C PHE A 304 6.98 -1.97 -1.38
N SER A 305 7.17 -3.28 -1.40
CA SER A 305 6.02 -4.20 -1.46
C SER A 305 5.13 -4.05 -0.23
N LEU A 306 5.73 -3.89 0.96
CA LEU A 306 4.99 -3.69 2.20
C LEU A 306 4.29 -2.33 2.26
N SER A 307 4.88 -1.28 1.69
CA SER A 307 4.27 0.04 1.67
C SER A 307 2.99 0.08 0.83
N LEU A 308 2.94 -0.69 -0.27
CA LEU A 308 1.69 -0.89 -1.03
C LEU A 308 0.59 -1.56 -0.21
N VAL A 309 0.95 -2.48 0.70
CA VAL A 309 -0.03 -3.05 1.64
C VAL A 309 -0.57 -1.90 2.50
N VAL A 310 0.30 -1.06 3.08
CA VAL A 310 -0.09 0.06 3.97
C VAL A 310 -1.00 1.03 3.25
N ALA A 311 -0.56 1.52 2.09
CA ALA A 311 -1.31 2.45 1.26
C ALA A 311 -2.70 1.90 0.93
N THR A 312 -2.80 0.64 0.49
CA THR A 312 -4.09 0.05 0.14
C THR A 312 -4.99 -0.15 1.35
N ALA A 313 -4.47 -0.34 2.54
CA ALA A 313 -5.28 -0.40 3.75
C ALA A 313 -5.79 0.97 4.18
N ASP A 314 -4.96 1.98 4.07
CA ASP A 314 -5.36 3.36 4.34
C ASP A 314 -6.46 3.80 3.39
N MET A 315 -6.35 3.43 2.10
CA MET A 315 -7.43 3.61 1.13
C MET A 315 -8.71 2.89 1.58
N LYS A 316 -8.63 1.61 1.98
CA LYS A 316 -9.79 0.83 2.45
C LYS A 316 -10.48 1.55 3.61
N ASP A 317 -9.72 2.05 4.59
CA ASP A 317 -10.26 2.73 5.77
C ASP A 317 -10.98 4.06 5.50
N LEU A 318 -10.54 4.77 4.44
CA LEU A 318 -11.16 6.01 3.97
C LEU A 318 -12.43 5.77 3.15
N LEU A 319 -12.53 4.64 2.46
CA LEU A 319 -13.61 4.37 1.50
C LEU A 319 -14.85 3.77 2.19
N ARG A 320 -16.01 4.41 2.03
CA ARG A 320 -17.30 3.91 2.52
C ARG A 320 -18.35 3.95 1.42
N TYR A 321 -19.13 2.88 1.29
CA TYR A 321 -20.30 2.86 0.40
C TYR A 321 -21.50 3.52 1.08
N LEU A 322 -22.23 4.38 0.37
CA LEU A 322 -23.50 4.94 0.79
C LEU A 322 -24.60 3.88 0.65
N THR A 323 -25.03 3.28 1.75
CA THR A 323 -26.29 2.53 1.75
C THR A 323 -27.42 3.50 1.42
N ARG A 324 -28.19 3.19 0.37
CA ARG A 324 -29.38 3.96 0.00
C ARG A 324 -30.37 3.81 1.17
N ASP A 325 -30.52 4.86 1.97
CA ASP A 325 -31.45 4.90 3.09
C ASP A 325 -32.84 4.53 2.53
N THR A 326 -33.37 3.37 2.90
CA THR A 326 -34.72 2.92 2.51
C THR A 326 -35.75 3.73 3.28
N LYS A 327 -35.81 5.04 3.06
CA LYS A 327 -36.94 5.89 3.44
C LYS A 327 -38.05 5.73 2.40
N ARG A 328 -38.63 4.53 2.30
CA ARG A 328 -39.86 4.25 1.55
C ARG A 328 -40.60 3.03 2.08
N VAL A 329 -40.82 2.91 3.40
CA VAL A 329 -41.96 2.11 3.92
C VAL A 329 -42.38 2.70 5.28
N SER A 330 -43.07 3.84 5.27
CA SER A 330 -43.94 4.25 6.39
C SER A 330 -44.83 5.43 5.98
N GLN A 331 -45.56 5.32 4.88
CA GLN A 331 -46.76 6.12 4.61
C GLN A 331 -47.72 5.29 3.75
N SER A 332 -48.55 4.48 4.42
CA SER A 332 -49.94 4.24 4.05
C SER A 332 -50.68 3.76 5.28
#